data_AF-A0A822HXA1-F1
#
_entry.id   AF-A0A822HXA1-F1
#
_cell.length_a   1.000
_cell.length_b   1.000
_cell.length_c   1.000
_cell.angle_alpha   90.00
_cell.angle_beta   90.00
_cell.angle_gamma   90.00
#
_symmetry.space_group_name_H-M   'P 1'
#
loop_
_entity.id
_entity.type
_entity.pdbx_description
1 polymer ?
#
loop_
_entity_poly.entity_id
_entity_poly.type
_entity_poly.pdbx_seq_one_letter_code
_entity_poly.pdbx_strand_id
1 'polypeptide(L)' 'NELFRFQAPYFWVSTNWTTGNTEYAIYLMKRTLRNRQRHGLEEHEIRALEDLKKKLLHQWDFVTMQAEAQFRIVKKRTKP' A
#
# COMPACT_ATOMS: atom_id res chain seq x y z
N ASN A 1 21.91 -7.33 -17.77
CA ASN A 1 22.44 -7.10 -16.41
C ASN A 1 21.25 -6.80 -15.52
N GLU A 2 20.82 -7.74 -14.68
CA GLU A 2 19.63 -7.59 -13.83
C GLU A 2 20.04 -7.12 -12.43
N LEU A 3 19.26 -6.21 -11.86
CA LEU A 3 19.49 -5.66 -10.52
C LEU A 3 18.52 -6.29 -9.52
N PHE A 4 19.06 -6.80 -8.41
CA PHE A 4 18.28 -7.39 -7.32
C PHE A 4 18.49 -6.61 -6.01
N ARG A 5 17.52 -6.70 -5.10
CA ARG A 5 17.62 -6.18 -3.73
C ARG A 5 17.06 -7.21 -2.76
N PHE A 6 17.70 -7.35 -1.60
CA PHE A 6 17.17 -8.17 -0.52
C PHE A 6 15.97 -7.49 0.14
N GLN A 7 14.98 -8.29 0.50
CA GLN A 7 13.83 -7.85 1.27
C GLN A 7 14.21 -7.66 2.74
N ALA A 8 13.70 -6.61 3.38
CA ALA A 8 13.96 -6.37 4.81
C ALA A 8 13.34 -7.49 5.68
N PRO A 9 14.01 -7.92 6.77
CA PRO A 9 13.52 -9.00 7.65
C PRO A 9 12.09 -8.84 8.14
N TYR A 10 11.67 -7.59 8.36
CA TYR A 10 10.29 -7.25 8.73
C TYR A 10 9.24 -7.84 7.76
N PHE A 11 9.54 -7.92 6.47
CA PHE A 11 8.64 -8.43 5.43
C PHE A 11 8.86 -9.91 5.09
N TRP A 12 9.61 -10.66 5.90
CA TRP A 12 9.79 -12.09 5.69
C TRP A 12 8.53 -12.88 6.08
N VAL A 13 8.30 -13.98 5.37
CA VAL A 13 7.15 -14.87 5.58
C VAL A 13 7.18 -15.53 6.97
N SER A 14 8.38 -15.74 7.53
CA SER A 14 8.59 -16.29 8.88
C SER A 14 8.01 -15.44 10.01
N THR A 15 7.70 -14.17 9.74
CA THR A 15 7.22 -13.22 10.74
C THR A 15 5.71 -13.38 11.04
N ASN A 16 5.02 -14.38 10.46
CA ASN A 16 3.60 -14.70 10.68
C ASN A 16 2.61 -13.54 10.45
N TRP A 17 2.95 -12.61 9.55
CA TRP A 17 2.00 -11.57 9.12
C TRP A 17 1.01 -12.18 8.14
N THR A 18 -0.21 -12.46 8.60
CA THR A 18 -1.33 -12.59 7.67
C THR A 18 -1.64 -11.19 7.17
N THR A 19 -1.15 -10.85 5.98
CA THR A 19 -1.52 -9.58 5.33
C THR A 19 -3.01 -9.61 5.06
N GLY A 20 -3.79 -8.90 5.88
CA GLY A 20 -5.22 -8.84 5.74
C GLY A 20 -5.63 -7.95 4.57
N ASN A 21 -6.91 -8.04 4.23
CA ASN A 21 -7.54 -7.17 3.23
C ASN A 21 -7.33 -5.68 3.58
N THR A 22 -7.30 -5.34 4.88
CA THR A 22 -7.09 -3.98 5.37
C THR A 22 -5.68 -3.45 5.07
N GLU A 23 -4.63 -4.22 5.37
CA GLU A 23 -3.24 -3.85 5.09
C GLU A 23 -3.01 -3.64 3.60
N TYR A 24 -3.57 -4.52 2.78
CA TYR A 24 -3.44 -4.41 1.34
C TYR A 24 -4.20 -3.20 0.77
N ALA A 25 -5.41 -2.92 1.29
CA ALA A 25 -6.16 -1.72 0.92
C ALA A 25 -5.40 -0.43 1.28
N ILE A 26 -4.77 -0.37 2.46
CA ILE A 26 -3.93 0.77 2.87
C ILE A 26 -2.73 0.92 1.93
N TYR A 27 -2.07 -0.19 1.55
CA TYR A 27 -0.94 -0.16 0.62
C TYR A 27 -1.33 0.42 -0.75
N LEU A 28 -2.42 -0.08 -1.34
CA LEU A 28 -2.92 0.37 -2.64
C LEU A 28 -3.35 1.84 -2.57
N MET A 29 -4.10 2.23 -1.53
CA MET A 29 -4.51 3.63 -1.33
C MET A 29 -3.32 4.57 -1.15
N LYS A 30 -2.28 4.15 -0.43
CA LYS A 30 -1.04 4.94 -0.32
C LYS A 30 -0.33 5.10 -1.68
N ARG A 31 -0.40 4.10 -2.57
CA ARG A 31 0.17 4.19 -3.92
C ARG A 31 -0.61 5.13 -4.83
N THR A 32 -1.94 5.18 -4.73
CA THR A 32 -2.75 6.16 -5.48
C THR A 32 -2.40 7.60 -5.11
N LEU A 33 -2.10 7.86 -3.82
CA LEU A 33 -1.64 9.18 -3.34
C LEU A 33 -0.25 9.58 -3.87
N ARG A 34 0.65 8.62 -4.08
CA ARG A 34 2.03 8.86 -4.52
C ARG A 34 2.16 9.12 -6.02
N ASN A 35 1.38 8.42 -6.84
CA ASN A 35 1.70 8.22 -8.26
C ASN A 35 0.75 8.91 -9.25
N ARG A 36 0.09 10.03 -8.90
CA ARG A 36 -0.82 10.78 -9.80
C ARG A 36 -0.26 11.16 -11.20
N GLN A 37 1.03 10.99 -11.49
CA GLN A 37 1.63 11.47 -12.75
C GLN A 37 2.54 10.51 -13.53
N ARG A 38 2.92 9.31 -13.04
CA ARG A 38 3.92 8.53 -13.81
C ARG A 38 3.78 7.01 -13.90
N HIS A 39 3.28 6.30 -12.88
CA HIS A 39 2.98 4.86 -12.98
C HIS A 39 1.91 4.50 -11.94
N GLY A 40 0.65 4.42 -12.35
CA GLY A 40 -0.50 4.22 -11.46
C GLY A 40 -0.53 2.85 -10.77
N LEU A 41 -1.72 2.46 -10.32
CA LEU A 41 -1.98 1.06 -9.98
C LEU A 41 -2.08 0.27 -11.29
N GLU A 42 -1.56 -0.95 -11.29
CA GLU A 42 -1.77 -1.88 -12.39
C GLU A 42 -3.26 -2.28 -12.46
N GLU A 43 -3.73 -2.76 -13.60
CA GLU A 43 -5.17 -3.04 -13.81
C GLU A 43 -5.74 -4.03 -12.79
N HIS A 44 -4.96 -5.06 -12.41
CA HIS A 44 -5.34 -6.02 -11.38
C HIS A 44 -5.37 -5.40 -9.97
N GLU A 45 -4.53 -4.40 -9.71
CA GLU A 45 -4.50 -3.66 -8.45
C GLU A 45 -5.67 -2.70 -8.34
N ILE A 46 -6.10 -2.10 -9.46
CA ILE A 46 -7.33 -1.28 -9.51
C ILE A 46 -8.54 -2.13 -9.16
N ARG A 47 -8.71 -3.29 -9.81
CA ARG A 47 -9.78 -4.24 -9.49
C ARG A 47 -9.75 -4.68 -8.03
N ALA A 48 -8.57 -5.02 -7.53
CA ALA A 48 -8.40 -5.40 -6.13
C ALA A 48 -8.82 -4.25 -5.19
N LEU A 49 -8.43 -3.01 -5.48
CA LEU A 49 -8.80 -1.85 -4.67
C LEU A 49 -10.32 -1.62 -4.66
N GLU A 50 -10.99 -1.77 -5.80
CA GLU A 50 -12.45 -1.65 -5.90
C GLU A 50 -13.17 -2.73 -5.09
N ASP A 51 -12.71 -3.97 -5.17
CA ASP A 51 -13.28 -5.07 -4.40
C ASP A 51 -13.03 -4.91 -2.90
N LEU A 52 -11.82 -4.47 -2.52
CA LEU A 52 -11.47 -4.17 -1.14
C LEU A 52 -12.31 -3.02 -0.59
N LYS A 53 -12.58 -1.98 -1.38
CA LYS A 53 -13.45 -0.87 -0.99
C LYS A 53 -14.87 -1.33 -0.69
N LYS A 54 -15.41 -2.26 -1.49
CA LYS A 54 -16.72 -2.87 -1.23
C LYS A 54 -16.69 -3.72 0.04
N LYS A 55 -15.68 -4.58 0.21
CA LYS A 55 -15.53 -5.48 1.38
C LYS A 55 -15.29 -4.72 2.69
N LEU A 56 -14.58 -3.60 2.64
CA LEU A 56 -14.15 -2.82 3.80
C LEU A 56 -14.94 -1.51 3.95
N LEU A 57 -16.13 -1.40 3.34
CA LEU A 57 -16.90 -0.15 3.32
C LEU A 57 -17.11 0.41 4.73
N HIS A 58 -17.42 -0.46 5.71
CA HIS A 58 -17.64 -0.11 7.12
C HIS A 58 -16.43 0.50 7.83
N GLN A 59 -15.23 0.37 7.27
CA GLN A 59 -13.98 0.90 7.83
C GLN A 59 -13.13 1.63 6.77
N TRP A 60 -13.76 2.05 5.67
CA TRP A 60 -13.02 2.66 4.55
C TRP A 60 -12.37 3.99 4.93
N ASP A 61 -13.01 4.75 5.82
CA ASP A 61 -12.45 5.98 6.36
C ASP A 61 -11.16 5.71 7.15
N PHE A 62 -11.10 4.61 7.90
CA PHE A 62 -9.88 4.19 8.59
C PHE A 62 -8.76 3.85 7.59
N VAL A 63 -9.07 3.09 6.54
CA VAL A 63 -8.10 2.75 5.48
C VAL A 63 -7.53 4.02 4.84
N THR A 64 -8.38 4.98 4.50
CA THR A 64 -7.98 6.24 3.87
C THR A 64 -7.13 7.08 4.82
N MET A 65 -7.56 7.24 6.07
CA MET A 65 -6.83 7.97 7.11
C MET A 65 -5.44 7.39 7.36
N GLN A 66 -5.33 6.06 7.45
CA GLN A 66 -4.04 5.37 7.64
C GLN A 66 -3.11 5.56 6.43
N ALA A 67 -3.65 5.43 5.22
CA ALA A 67 -2.89 5.63 3.99
C ALA A 67 -2.30 7.05 3.91
N GLU A 68 -3.10 8.08 4.22
CA GLU A 68 -2.67 9.47 4.26
C GLU A 68 -1.62 9.72 5.35
N ALA A 69 -1.83 9.18 6.56
CA ALA A 69 -0.88 9.33 7.67
C ALA A 69 0.49 8.76 7.31
N GLN A 70 0.53 7.54 6.76
CA GLN A 70 1.77 6.91 6.30
C GLN A 70 2.40 7.67 5.13
N PHE A 71 1.59 8.16 4.19
CA PHE A 71 2.08 8.96 3.06
C PHE A 71 2.78 10.25 3.53
N ARG A 72 2.20 10.95 4.51
CA ARG A 72 2.82 12.16 5.12
C ARG A 72 4.17 11.84 5.77
N ILE A 73 4.29 10.71 6.46
CA ILE A 73 5.56 10.28 7.08
C ILE A 73 6.62 10.03 6.00
N VAL A 74 6.27 9.31 4.93
CA VAL A 74 7.18 9.02 3.82
C VAL A 74 7.61 10.30 3.10
N LYS A 75 6.72 11.28 2.90
CA LYS A 75 7.06 12.56 2.28
C LYS A 75 8.06 13.39 3.12
N LYS A 76 7.98 13.29 4.45
CA LYS A 76 8.87 13.99 5.38
C LYS A 76 10.26 13.35 5.49
N ARG A 77 10.39 12.06 5.19
CA ARG A 77 11.70 11.40 5.13
C ARG A 77 12.44 11.94 3.91
N THR A 78 13.50 12.72 4.13
CA THR A 78 14.44 13.09 3.09
C THR A 78 14.97 11.80 2.46
N LYS A 79 14.89 11.71 1.13
CA LYS A 79 15.58 10.63 0.41
C LYS A 79 17.08 10.83 0.65
N PRO A 80 17.83 9.81 1.11
CA PRO A 80 19.28 9.85 1.01
C PRO A 80 19.70 9.92 -0.47
#